data_AF-A0A397VUY7-F1
#
_entry.id   AF-A0A397VUY7-F1
#
_cell.length_a   1.000
_cell.length_b   1.000
_cell.length_c   1.000
_cell.angle_alpha   90.00
_cell.angle_beta   90.00
_cell.angle_gamma   90.00
#
_symmetry.space_group_name_H-M   'P 1'
#
loop_
_entity.id
_entity.type
_entity.pdbx_description
1 polymer ?
#
loop_
_entity_poly.entity_id
_entity_poly.type
_entity_poly.pdbx_seq_one_letter_code
_entity_poly.pdbx_strand_id
1 'polypeptide(L)'
;MSNILYLIKLLLFSLIFISQKYLTVQITQITSLIPLAVYWNVPVSDVTKLLSIEKNLTNATEILTPLLYKYNESFGGYYIDVKANLVVINTIDFSKVPEMKSSPYLKDFINLLNFTYANYSTNQLEFSFNNLSELMNSTNSVNIIMGINPIYNRITIDLNHKDDKENEAFLNATLPFEQFIFINYDDDSYDDSDDSLSLRSTSNSSSSRLHTKRNIDIFFQGGEGVVTYSNGIPEIRCSAGFSAIHNETLQGYLITSARCLPGDTSEIYHTVWNSNQFRFFGVLRDFQLYSADFAVIEKLNNEYKLNPYISNSLHGEVLPSLYIDFFNFNGIQIPVGHEVCISGYDSHSKCGGVTSSNSRMNMLSLRLGVHTDEFYNMILARIDGQLSNRNVGGTVFCMDYDATNDATYILVLGIVTQIRYVRGRNNTLITIQPFYRIIRQRPYFQNFRFIDLDIYQQL
;
A
#
# COMPACT_ATOMS: atom_id res chain seq x y z
N MET A 1 -42.45 11.06 -42.44
CA MET A 1 -42.55 11.45 -41.00
C MET A 1 -42.17 10.33 -40.03
N SER A 2 -42.67 9.09 -40.18
CA SER A 2 -42.36 7.98 -39.25
C SER A 2 -40.85 7.70 -39.07
N ASN A 3 -40.07 7.70 -40.16
CA ASN A 3 -38.62 7.45 -40.10
C ASN A 3 -37.83 8.56 -39.38
N ILE A 4 -38.27 9.82 -39.48
CA ILE A 4 -37.62 10.95 -38.78
C ILE A 4 -37.87 10.83 -37.27
N LEU A 5 -39.08 10.45 -36.87
CA LEU A 5 -39.43 10.26 -35.47
C LEU A 5 -38.66 9.10 -34.83
N TYR A 6 -38.41 8.03 -35.58
CA TYR A 6 -37.59 6.89 -35.14
C TYR A 6 -36.13 7.29 -34.97
N LEU A 7 -35.57 8.05 -35.92
CA LEU A 7 -34.18 8.53 -35.84
C LEU A 7 -33.96 9.44 -34.63
N ILE A 8 -34.90 10.35 -34.36
CA ILE A 8 -34.85 11.24 -33.19
C ILE A 8 -34.90 10.44 -31.88
N LYS A 9 -35.76 9.42 -31.78
CA LYS A 9 -35.84 8.56 -30.59
C LYS A 9 -34.55 7.76 -30.37
N LEU A 10 -33.97 7.22 -31.44
CA LEU A 10 -32.69 6.50 -31.38
C LEU A 10 -31.57 7.43 -30.89
N LEU A 11 -31.51 8.66 -31.42
CA LEU A 11 -30.48 9.64 -31.09
C LEU A 11 -30.62 10.12 -29.63
N LEU A 12 -31.85 10.37 -29.16
CA LEU A 12 -32.13 10.68 -27.75
C LEU A 12 -31.74 9.52 -26.82
N PHE A 13 -32.07 8.29 -27.19
CA PHE A 13 -31.69 7.10 -26.42
C PHE A 13 -30.16 6.97 -26.34
N SER A 14 -29.45 7.07 -27.47
CA SER A 14 -27.99 7.08 -27.49
C SER A 14 -27.40 8.20 -26.63
N LEU A 15 -27.97 9.42 -26.69
CA LEU A 15 -27.50 10.55 -25.89
C LEU A 15 -27.68 10.29 -24.39
N ILE A 16 -28.81 9.69 -23.97
CA ILE A 16 -29.06 9.29 -22.58
C ILE A 16 -28.01 8.27 -22.14
N PHE A 17 -27.75 7.22 -22.93
CA PHE A 17 -26.75 6.21 -22.58
C PHE A 17 -25.33 6.79 -22.50
N ILE A 18 -24.96 7.66 -23.43
CA ILE A 18 -23.66 8.36 -23.42
C ILE A 18 -23.55 9.23 -22.16
N SER A 19 -24.60 10.00 -21.84
CA SER A 19 -24.61 10.87 -20.65
C SER A 19 -24.56 10.09 -19.34
N GLN A 20 -25.27 8.97 -19.23
CA GLN A 20 -25.22 8.10 -18.07
C GLN A 20 -23.84 7.46 -17.90
N LYS A 21 -23.24 6.96 -18.98
CA LYS A 21 -21.87 6.42 -18.94
C LYS A 21 -20.86 7.49 -18.52
N TYR A 22 -20.98 8.70 -19.07
CA TYR A 22 -20.11 9.83 -18.73
C TYR A 22 -20.25 10.22 -17.25
N LEU A 23 -21.48 10.36 -16.75
CA LEU A 23 -21.76 10.64 -15.34
C LEU A 23 -21.19 9.57 -14.40
N THR A 24 -21.39 8.29 -14.72
CA THR A 24 -20.85 7.19 -13.90
C THR A 24 -19.33 7.23 -13.86
N VAL A 25 -18.65 7.41 -15.00
CA VAL A 25 -17.18 7.50 -15.04
C VAL A 25 -16.67 8.69 -14.21
N GLN A 26 -17.29 9.86 -14.35
CA GLN A 26 -16.94 11.07 -13.59
C GLN A 26 -17.14 10.87 -12.08
N ILE A 27 -18.25 10.26 -11.66
CA ILE A 27 -18.51 9.98 -10.24
C ILE A 27 -17.47 9.01 -9.69
N THR A 28 -17.16 7.92 -10.40
CA THR A 28 -16.15 6.96 -9.95
C THR A 28 -14.78 7.63 -9.81
N GLN A 29 -14.38 8.46 -10.77
CA GLN A 29 -13.14 9.25 -10.70
C GLN A 29 -13.12 10.23 -9.52
N ILE A 30 -14.21 10.94 -9.25
CA ILE A 30 -14.23 11.87 -8.10
C ILE A 30 -14.16 11.09 -6.78
N THR A 31 -14.88 9.97 -6.68
CA THR A 31 -14.88 9.14 -5.46
C THR A 31 -13.55 8.45 -5.19
N SER A 32 -12.79 8.11 -6.24
CA SER A 32 -11.45 7.52 -6.07
C SER A 32 -10.48 8.50 -5.43
N LEU A 33 -10.62 9.79 -5.68
CA LEU A 33 -9.70 10.82 -5.19
C LEU A 33 -9.97 11.27 -3.75
N ILE A 34 -11.10 10.89 -3.14
CA ILE A 34 -11.47 11.36 -1.79
C ILE A 34 -10.44 10.96 -0.71
N PRO A 35 -9.95 9.71 -0.63
CA PRO A 35 -8.94 9.33 0.36
C PRO A 35 -7.67 10.20 0.29
N LEU A 36 -7.24 10.56 -0.93
CA LEU A 36 -6.10 11.45 -1.15
C LEU A 36 -6.40 12.90 -0.77
N ALA A 37 -7.59 13.39 -1.13
CA ALA A 37 -8.03 14.73 -0.72
C ALA A 37 -8.01 14.89 0.80
N VAL A 38 -8.48 13.87 1.53
CA VAL A 38 -8.44 13.83 3.00
C VAL A 38 -7.00 13.82 3.52
N TYR A 39 -6.14 12.94 2.99
CA TYR A 39 -4.74 12.86 3.40
C TYR A 39 -3.97 14.17 3.17
N TRP A 40 -4.11 14.75 1.98
CA TRP A 40 -3.48 16.03 1.68
C TRP A 40 -4.17 17.21 2.35
N ASN A 41 -5.36 17.02 2.94
CA ASN A 41 -6.17 18.09 3.51
C ASN A 41 -6.42 19.22 2.50
N VAL A 42 -6.91 18.84 1.31
CA VAL A 42 -7.23 19.74 0.19
C VAL A 42 -8.61 19.38 -0.41
N PRO A 43 -9.24 20.29 -1.16
CA PRO A 43 -10.42 19.94 -1.96
C PRO A 43 -10.12 18.83 -2.97
N VAL A 44 -11.10 17.95 -3.24
CA VAL A 44 -10.97 16.86 -4.24
C VAL A 44 -10.58 17.39 -5.63
N SER A 45 -11.03 18.61 -5.99
CA SER A 45 -10.68 19.27 -7.25
C SER A 45 -9.19 19.56 -7.42
N ASP A 46 -8.43 19.65 -6.32
CA ASP A 46 -7.02 20.01 -6.34
C ASP A 46 -6.11 18.76 -6.42
N VAL A 47 -6.68 17.56 -6.22
CA VAL A 47 -5.94 16.30 -6.15
C VAL A 47 -5.26 15.98 -7.48
N THR A 48 -5.93 16.13 -8.62
CA THR A 48 -5.31 15.84 -9.95
C THR A 48 -4.12 16.74 -10.26
N LYS A 49 -4.17 18.01 -9.80
CA LYS A 49 -3.04 18.94 -9.89
C LYS A 49 -1.86 18.48 -9.03
N LEU A 50 -2.12 18.02 -7.81
CA LEU A 50 -1.07 17.51 -6.92
C LEU A 50 -0.48 16.20 -7.42
N LEU A 51 -1.30 15.29 -7.97
CA LEU A 51 -0.83 14.08 -8.65
C LEU A 51 0.07 14.41 -9.85
N SER A 52 -0.30 15.42 -10.64
CA SER A 52 0.55 15.91 -11.74
C SER A 52 1.90 16.43 -11.25
N ILE A 53 1.89 17.16 -10.14
CA ILE A 53 3.12 17.65 -9.47
C ILE A 53 3.96 16.46 -9.01
N GLU A 54 3.37 15.52 -8.29
CA GLU A 54 4.08 14.36 -7.76
C GLU A 54 4.72 13.52 -8.87
N LYS A 55 4.01 13.27 -9.97
CA LYS A 55 4.56 12.59 -11.14
C LYS A 55 5.79 13.30 -11.69
N ASN A 56 5.73 14.63 -11.84
CA ASN A 56 6.86 15.42 -12.31
C ASN A 56 8.05 15.36 -11.34
N LEU A 57 7.79 15.41 -10.03
CA LEU A 57 8.83 15.26 -9.01
C LEU A 57 9.44 13.86 -9.02
N THR A 58 8.61 12.82 -9.18
CA THR A 58 9.05 11.41 -9.27
C THR A 58 9.95 11.21 -10.49
N ASN A 59 9.55 11.70 -11.66
CA ASN A 59 10.38 11.68 -12.87
C ASN A 59 11.70 12.43 -12.67
N ALA A 60 11.67 13.59 -12.00
CA ALA A 60 12.88 14.33 -11.66
C ALA A 60 13.81 13.50 -10.77
N THR A 61 13.26 12.77 -9.79
CA THR A 61 14.06 11.93 -8.89
C THR A 61 14.71 10.73 -9.59
N GLU A 62 14.06 10.14 -10.61
CA GLU A 62 14.64 9.05 -11.39
C GLU A 62 15.93 9.50 -12.09
N ILE A 63 15.92 10.70 -12.68
CA ILE A 63 17.10 11.30 -13.34
C ILE A 63 18.13 11.76 -12.30
N LEU A 64 17.68 12.30 -11.17
CA LEU A 64 18.53 12.85 -10.12
C LEU A 64 19.31 11.77 -9.37
N THR A 65 18.70 10.59 -9.13
CA THR A 65 19.27 9.50 -8.34
C THR A 65 20.68 9.09 -8.76
N PRO A 66 20.95 8.74 -10.04
CA PRO A 66 22.30 8.34 -10.45
C PRO A 66 23.33 9.48 -10.32
N LEU A 67 22.88 10.73 -10.47
CA LEU A 67 23.76 11.91 -10.30
C LEU A 67 24.14 12.13 -8.83
N LEU A 68 23.19 11.97 -7.91
CA LEU A 68 23.48 12.04 -6.48
C LEU A 68 24.38 10.89 -6.02
N TYR A 69 24.18 9.68 -6.54
CA TYR A 69 25.04 8.53 -6.23
C TYR A 69 26.48 8.71 -6.70
N LYS A 70 26.71 9.41 -7.82
CA LYS A 70 28.07 9.76 -8.29
C LYS A 70 28.85 10.59 -7.25
N TYR A 71 28.15 11.37 -6.44
CA TYR A 71 28.71 12.21 -5.38
C TYR A 71 28.10 11.85 -4.02
N ASN A 72 28.00 10.56 -3.71
CA ASN A 72 27.34 10.06 -2.50
C ASN A 72 27.99 10.50 -1.17
N GLU A 73 29.20 11.06 -1.20
CA GLU A 73 29.86 11.71 -0.06
C GLU A 73 29.41 13.18 0.13
N SER A 74 28.91 13.81 -0.94
CA SER A 74 28.51 15.22 -0.96
C SER A 74 27.03 15.44 -0.70
N PHE A 75 26.20 14.39 -0.82
CA PHE A 75 24.75 14.44 -0.63
C PHE A 75 24.28 13.40 0.37
N GLY A 76 23.20 13.69 1.09
CA GLY A 76 22.62 12.89 2.19
C GLY A 76 21.23 12.33 1.88
N GLY A 77 20.98 12.00 0.62
CA GLY A 77 19.69 11.56 0.10
C GLY A 77 18.76 12.71 -0.31
N TYR A 78 17.54 12.36 -0.68
CA TYR A 78 16.52 13.31 -1.13
C TYR A 78 15.12 12.80 -0.81
N TYR A 79 14.12 13.69 -0.82
CA TYR A 79 12.70 13.34 -0.76
C TYR A 79 11.89 14.33 -1.60
N ILE A 80 10.66 13.94 -1.96
CA ILE A 80 9.72 14.83 -2.65
C ILE A 80 8.76 15.47 -1.65
N ASP A 81 8.47 16.76 -1.86
CA ASP A 81 7.42 17.48 -1.17
C ASP A 81 6.41 17.98 -2.21
N VAL A 82 5.33 17.21 -2.36
CA VAL A 82 4.27 17.46 -3.34
C VAL A 82 3.59 18.81 -3.11
N LYS A 83 3.39 19.20 -1.84
CA LYS A 83 2.72 20.45 -1.49
C LYS A 83 3.61 21.65 -1.77
N ALA A 84 4.91 21.53 -1.51
CA ALA A 84 5.88 22.56 -1.85
C ALA A 84 6.22 22.57 -3.35
N ASN A 85 5.87 21.52 -4.10
CA ASN A 85 6.27 21.29 -5.49
C ASN A 85 7.81 21.30 -5.64
N LEU A 86 8.50 20.58 -4.74
CA LEU A 86 9.96 20.55 -4.69
C LEU A 86 10.50 19.14 -4.43
N VAL A 87 11.67 18.86 -4.99
CA VAL A 87 12.57 17.79 -4.55
C VAL A 87 13.57 18.40 -3.58
N VAL A 88 13.54 17.97 -2.33
CA VAL A 88 14.48 18.41 -1.31
C VAL A 88 15.69 17.49 -1.30
N ILE A 89 16.89 18.07 -1.46
CA ILE A 89 18.16 17.37 -1.58
C ILE A 89 19.03 17.74 -0.38
N ASN A 90 19.30 16.75 0.46
CA ASN A 90 20.21 16.88 1.57
C ASN A 90 21.65 17.02 1.06
N THR A 91 22.32 18.10 1.43
CA THR A 91 23.60 18.50 0.88
C THR A 91 24.62 18.70 1.99
N ILE A 92 25.74 17.99 1.88
CA ILE A 92 26.91 18.09 2.77
C ILE A 92 27.90 19.08 2.17
N ASP A 93 28.22 18.89 0.88
CA ASP A 93 29.17 19.73 0.16
C ASP A 93 28.47 20.53 -0.94
N PHE A 94 28.20 21.80 -0.63
CA PHE A 94 27.57 22.73 -1.57
C PHE A 94 28.44 23.06 -2.78
N SER A 95 29.74 22.74 -2.78
CA SER A 95 30.61 22.93 -3.95
C SER A 95 30.19 22.06 -5.14
N LYS A 96 29.43 20.99 -4.91
CA LYS A 96 28.89 20.10 -5.95
C LYS A 96 27.54 20.54 -6.52
N VAL A 97 26.87 21.51 -5.89
CA VAL A 97 25.57 22.00 -6.38
C VAL A 97 25.66 22.65 -7.76
N PRO A 98 26.68 23.47 -8.10
CA PRO A 98 26.84 23.99 -9.46
C PRO A 98 27.02 22.89 -10.50
N GLU A 99 27.78 21.84 -10.19
CA GLU A 99 27.95 20.68 -11.08
C GLU A 99 26.59 20.01 -11.34
N MET A 100 25.79 19.77 -10.30
CA MET A 100 24.42 19.23 -10.42
C MET A 100 23.52 20.12 -11.27
N LYS A 101 23.49 21.42 -10.98
CA LYS A 101 22.67 22.41 -11.71
C LYS A 101 23.09 22.58 -13.16
N SER A 102 24.35 22.32 -13.49
CA SER A 102 24.86 22.36 -14.86
C SER A 102 24.55 21.09 -15.67
N SER A 103 24.03 20.04 -15.04
CA SER A 103 23.67 18.80 -15.73
C SER A 103 22.61 19.07 -16.80
N PRO A 104 22.87 18.72 -18.08
CA PRO A 104 21.89 18.95 -19.15
C PRO A 104 20.60 18.14 -18.93
N TYR A 105 20.68 17.03 -18.19
CA TYR A 105 19.53 16.17 -17.88
C TYR A 105 18.58 16.77 -16.83
N LEU A 106 19.04 17.74 -16.03
CA LEU A 106 18.22 18.38 -14.99
C LEU A 106 17.68 19.74 -15.41
N LYS A 107 17.94 20.17 -16.65
CA LYS A 107 17.62 21.52 -17.13
C LYS A 107 16.14 21.86 -16.96
N ASP A 108 15.27 20.88 -17.23
CA ASP A 108 13.81 21.06 -17.17
C ASP A 108 13.26 20.97 -15.73
N PHE A 109 14.04 20.41 -14.80
CA PHE A 109 13.64 20.19 -13.41
C PHE A 109 14.34 21.12 -12.42
N ILE A 110 15.24 21.99 -12.87
CA ILE A 110 16.12 22.77 -11.99
C ILE A 110 15.37 23.66 -10.99
N ASN A 111 14.19 24.15 -11.37
CA ASN A 111 13.34 24.99 -10.53
C ASN A 111 12.57 24.19 -9.47
N LEU A 112 12.54 22.86 -9.60
CA LEU A 112 11.95 21.95 -8.62
C LEU A 112 12.98 21.52 -7.56
N LEU A 113 14.28 21.78 -7.77
CA LEU A 113 15.33 21.29 -6.88
C LEU A 113 15.62 22.29 -5.75
N ASN A 114 15.47 21.84 -4.50
CA ASN A 114 15.83 22.60 -3.31
C ASN A 114 16.97 21.91 -2.56
N PHE A 115 18.07 22.61 -2.34
CA PHE A 115 19.25 22.06 -1.67
C PHE A 115 19.29 22.55 -0.22
N THR A 116 19.27 21.63 0.73
CA THR A 116 19.26 21.91 2.17
C THR A 116 20.47 21.31 2.86
N TYR A 117 20.95 21.93 3.94
CA TYR A 117 22.08 21.40 4.71
C TYR A 117 21.73 20.04 5.34
N ALA A 118 22.72 19.17 5.40
CA ALA A 118 22.62 17.85 6.00
C ALA A 118 23.85 17.56 6.87
N ASN A 119 23.72 16.58 7.78
CA ASN A 119 24.80 16.20 8.70
C ASN A 119 25.54 14.95 8.25
N TYR A 120 24.86 14.05 7.53
CA TYR A 120 25.41 12.78 7.10
C TYR A 120 25.21 12.57 5.60
N SER A 121 26.26 12.14 4.91
CA SER A 121 26.20 11.77 3.51
C SER A 121 25.50 10.42 3.31
N THR A 122 25.05 10.14 2.09
CA THR A 122 24.45 8.85 1.72
C THR A 122 25.45 7.72 1.98
N ASN A 123 26.73 7.93 1.66
CA ASN A 123 27.78 6.95 1.95
C ASN A 123 27.89 6.64 3.45
N GLN A 124 27.87 7.68 4.30
CA GLN A 124 27.90 7.50 5.76
C GLN A 124 26.64 6.79 6.27
N LEU A 125 25.46 7.16 5.77
CA LEU A 125 24.19 6.55 6.17
C LEU A 125 24.09 5.08 5.74
N GLU A 126 24.53 4.74 4.51
CA GLU A 126 24.57 3.36 4.02
C GLU A 126 25.57 2.51 4.82
N PHE A 127 26.76 3.05 5.11
CA PHE A 127 27.75 2.38 5.95
C PHE A 127 27.20 2.09 7.36
N SER A 128 26.64 3.10 8.03
CA SER A 128 26.04 2.91 9.35
C SER A 128 24.82 1.98 9.32
N PHE A 129 24.01 2.00 8.25
CA PHE A 129 22.87 1.10 8.08
C PHE A 129 23.31 -0.36 7.95
N ASN A 130 24.39 -0.62 7.22
CA ASN A 130 24.96 -1.96 7.11
C ASN A 130 25.51 -2.46 8.45
N ASN A 131 26.25 -1.62 9.18
CA ASN A 131 26.76 -1.98 10.51
C ASN A 131 25.62 -2.27 11.50
N LEU A 132 24.58 -1.42 11.54
CA LEU A 132 23.40 -1.64 12.38
C LEU A 132 22.62 -2.89 11.95
N SER A 133 22.57 -3.17 10.65
CA SER A 133 21.97 -4.39 10.10
C SER A 133 22.71 -5.66 10.53
N GLU A 134 24.05 -5.65 10.51
CA GLU A 134 24.88 -6.76 11.02
C GLU A 134 24.70 -6.92 12.53
N LEU A 135 24.60 -5.80 13.26
CA LEU A 135 24.36 -5.81 14.69
C LEU A 135 22.98 -6.41 15.04
N MET A 136 21.94 -6.03 14.31
CA MET A 136 20.59 -6.58 14.46
C MET A 136 20.57 -8.11 14.30
N ASN A 137 21.38 -8.64 13.37
CA ASN A 137 21.50 -10.08 13.15
C ASN A 137 22.26 -10.79 14.26
N SER A 138 23.43 -10.27 14.61
CA SER A 138 24.30 -10.87 15.64
C SER A 138 23.68 -10.87 17.03
N THR A 139 22.75 -9.94 17.30
CA THR A 139 22.00 -9.84 18.56
C THR A 139 20.65 -10.54 18.52
N ASN A 140 20.25 -11.13 17.38
CA ASN A 140 18.96 -11.78 17.16
C ASN A 140 17.75 -10.89 17.50
N SER A 141 17.80 -9.62 17.12
CA SER A 141 16.73 -8.67 17.45
C SER A 141 15.41 -9.02 16.77
N VAL A 142 14.30 -8.80 17.48
CA VAL A 142 12.93 -9.08 17.06
C VAL A 142 12.13 -7.80 16.90
N ASN A 143 11.19 -7.81 15.95
CA ASN A 143 10.26 -6.70 15.71
C ASN A 143 10.96 -5.35 15.54
N ILE A 144 12.11 -5.32 14.87
CA ILE A 144 12.80 -4.09 14.50
C ILE A 144 12.59 -3.80 13.02
N ILE A 145 12.22 -2.57 12.73
CA ILE A 145 12.18 -2.03 11.36
C ILE A 145 13.24 -0.93 11.27
N MET A 146 14.09 -1.01 10.25
CA MET A 146 15.13 -0.02 10.03
C MET A 146 15.13 0.45 8.57
N GLY A 147 15.36 1.74 8.39
CA GLY A 147 15.53 2.33 7.06
C GLY A 147 16.29 3.64 7.13
N ILE A 148 16.91 4.02 6.02
CA ILE A 148 17.45 5.38 5.86
C ILE A 148 16.25 6.30 5.57
N ASN A 149 16.13 7.37 6.34
CA ASN A 149 15.08 8.37 6.17
C ASN A 149 15.70 9.72 5.77
N PRO A 150 15.53 10.13 4.49
CA PRO A 150 16.07 11.40 4.01
C PRO A 150 15.36 12.63 4.60
N ILE A 151 14.16 12.53 5.14
CA ILE A 151 13.51 13.69 5.80
C ILE A 151 14.29 14.08 7.06
N TYR A 152 14.75 13.10 7.83
CA TYR A 152 15.57 13.33 9.03
C TYR A 152 17.08 13.35 8.76
N ASN A 153 17.49 12.97 7.54
CA ASN A 153 18.88 12.68 7.18
C ASN A 153 19.55 11.72 8.18
N ARG A 154 18.82 10.70 8.62
CA ARG A 154 19.25 9.72 9.63
C ARG A 154 18.71 8.33 9.34
N ILE A 155 19.28 7.32 9.98
CA ILE A 155 18.72 5.97 10.04
C ILE A 155 17.59 5.99 11.07
N THR A 156 16.41 5.55 10.68
CA THR A 156 15.26 5.46 11.59
C THR A 156 15.08 4.03 12.01
N ILE A 157 15.08 3.79 13.32
CA ILE A 157 14.79 2.49 13.93
C ILE A 157 13.43 2.61 14.60
N ASP A 158 12.49 1.78 14.16
CA ASP A 158 11.18 1.63 14.78
C ASP A 158 11.16 0.33 15.59
N LEU A 159 10.97 0.49 16.90
CA LEU A 159 10.99 -0.56 17.91
C LEU A 159 9.89 -0.26 18.94
N ASN A 160 9.19 -1.31 19.37
CA ASN A 160 8.21 -1.24 20.44
C ASN A 160 8.88 -1.54 21.78
N HIS A 161 8.63 -0.72 22.81
CA HIS A 161 9.15 -0.92 24.17
C HIS A 161 8.82 -2.26 24.80
N LYS A 162 7.72 -2.89 24.37
CA LYS A 162 7.34 -4.24 24.81
C LYS A 162 8.40 -5.29 24.48
N ASP A 163 9.22 -5.02 23.46
CA ASP A 163 10.30 -5.89 23.00
C ASP A 163 11.68 -5.40 23.49
N ASP A 164 11.77 -4.42 24.41
CA ASP A 164 13.06 -3.87 24.87
C ASP A 164 13.92 -4.93 25.56
N LYS A 165 13.29 -5.82 26.33
CA LYS A 165 13.98 -6.90 27.03
C LYS A 165 14.55 -7.91 26.03
N GLU A 166 13.78 -8.26 25.02
CA GLU A 166 14.19 -9.15 23.94
C GLU A 166 15.27 -8.51 23.06
N ASN A 167 15.30 -7.18 22.97
CA ASN A 167 16.24 -6.41 22.15
C ASN A 167 17.35 -5.71 22.96
N GLU A 168 17.55 -6.03 24.24
CA GLU A 168 18.48 -5.32 25.14
C GLU A 168 19.92 -5.31 24.59
N ALA A 169 20.37 -6.44 24.05
CA ALA A 169 21.71 -6.57 23.45
C ALA A 169 21.88 -5.66 22.23
N PHE A 170 20.84 -5.53 21.40
CA PHE A 170 20.84 -4.61 20.26
C PHE A 170 20.86 -3.17 20.73
N LEU A 171 19.94 -2.78 21.62
CA LEU A 171 19.83 -1.44 22.17
C LEU A 171 21.15 -0.95 22.76
N ASN A 172 21.79 -1.76 23.61
CA ASN A 172 23.08 -1.43 24.22
C ASN A 172 24.21 -1.29 23.20
N ALA A 173 24.23 -2.16 22.19
CA ALA A 173 25.24 -2.12 21.14
C ALA A 173 25.02 -1.00 20.10
N THR A 174 23.81 -0.43 20.03
CA THR A 174 23.55 0.76 19.19
C THR A 174 24.06 2.06 19.80
N LEU A 175 24.26 2.15 21.12
CA LEU A 175 24.68 3.40 21.81
C LEU A 175 25.88 4.15 21.19
N PRO A 176 26.91 3.49 20.60
CA PRO A 176 28.02 4.17 19.96
C PRO A 176 27.70 4.82 18.59
N PHE A 177 26.55 4.52 17.98
CA PHE A 177 26.19 5.04 16.65
C PHE A 177 25.46 6.38 16.77
N GLU A 178 26.00 7.45 16.17
CA GLU A 178 25.35 8.77 16.24
C GLU A 178 24.33 9.00 15.11
N GLN A 179 24.32 8.16 14.07
CA GLN A 179 23.57 8.41 12.83
C GLN A 179 22.13 7.87 12.81
N PHE A 180 21.61 7.40 13.95
CA PHE A 180 20.25 6.88 14.03
C PHE A 180 19.37 7.68 15.00
N ILE A 181 18.06 7.50 14.84
CA ILE A 181 17.05 7.93 15.80
C ILE A 181 16.06 6.79 16.01
N PHE A 182 15.61 6.60 17.25
CA PHE A 182 14.43 5.80 17.49
C PHE A 182 13.18 6.62 17.16
N ILE A 183 12.27 5.99 16.44
CA ILE A 183 10.94 6.54 16.16
C ILE A 183 9.94 5.61 16.82
N ASN A 184 8.96 6.19 17.54
CA ASN A 184 7.93 5.46 18.30
C ASN A 184 8.40 4.76 19.59
N TYR A 185 9.48 5.28 20.20
CA TYR A 185 10.05 4.81 21.48
C TYR A 185 9.48 5.67 22.63
N ASP A 186 8.22 5.44 23.02
CA ASP A 186 7.60 6.03 24.22
C ASP A 186 7.19 4.99 25.31
N ASP A 187 7.55 5.28 26.55
CA ASP A 187 7.40 4.47 27.77
C ASP A 187 5.95 4.03 28.07
N ASP A 188 5.76 2.75 28.41
CA ASP A 188 4.47 2.06 28.56
C ASP A 188 3.69 2.40 29.85
N SER A 189 3.89 3.57 30.45
CA SER A 189 3.20 3.97 31.69
C SER A 189 1.91 4.76 31.43
N TYR A 190 0.92 4.15 30.78
CA TYR A 190 -0.47 4.56 31.04
C TYR A 190 -1.44 3.41 30.76
N ASP A 191 -1.90 2.84 31.86
CA ASP A 191 -3.10 2.01 31.98
C ASP A 191 -4.29 2.94 31.74
N ASP A 192 -5.01 2.78 30.64
CA ASP A 192 -6.30 3.43 30.42
C ASP A 192 -7.29 2.40 29.86
N SER A 193 -7.95 1.76 30.81
CA SER A 193 -9.34 1.35 30.73
C SER A 193 -10.26 2.52 30.37
N ASP A 194 -11.37 2.16 29.71
CA ASP A 194 -12.64 2.88 29.58
C ASP A 194 -12.98 3.62 28.26
N ASP A 195 -13.97 2.99 27.61
CA ASP A 195 -15.22 3.55 27.09
C ASP A 195 -15.21 4.64 26.01
N SER A 196 -15.68 4.25 24.82
CA SER A 196 -16.56 5.11 24.02
C SER A 196 -17.64 4.33 23.26
N LEU A 197 -18.79 4.23 23.92
CA LEU A 197 -20.17 4.40 23.42
C LEU A 197 -20.49 3.97 21.98
N SER A 198 -21.13 2.80 21.88
CA SER A 198 -21.90 2.37 20.71
C SER A 198 -23.25 3.11 20.63
N LEU A 199 -23.45 3.88 19.56
CA LEU A 199 -24.77 4.42 19.20
C LEU A 199 -25.54 3.36 18.40
N ARG A 200 -26.51 2.71 19.06
CA ARG A 200 -27.55 1.90 18.42
C ARG A 200 -28.48 2.80 17.60
N SER A 201 -28.56 2.56 16.29
CA SER A 201 -29.67 3.06 15.46
C SER A 201 -30.63 1.93 15.16
N THR A 202 -31.85 2.04 15.68
CA THR A 202 -33.00 1.23 15.31
C THR A 202 -33.80 1.96 14.25
N SER A 203 -33.89 1.40 13.04
CA SER A 203 -34.93 1.77 12.08
C SER A 203 -35.39 0.53 11.32
N ASN A 204 -36.45 -0.08 11.85
CA ASN A 204 -37.30 -1.00 11.08
C ASN A 204 -38.23 -0.14 10.22
N SER A 205 -38.12 -0.24 8.89
CA SER A 205 -39.21 0.16 8.00
C SER A 205 -39.55 -1.00 7.06
N SER A 206 -40.77 -1.50 7.18
CA SER A 206 -41.33 -2.59 6.39
C SER A 206 -42.06 -2.01 5.18
N SER A 207 -41.34 -1.77 4.09
CA SER A 207 -41.93 -1.52 2.78
C SER A 207 -40.93 -1.83 1.67
N SER A 208 -40.84 -3.09 1.27
CA SER A 208 -40.22 -3.45 0.00
C SER A 208 -41.18 -4.29 -0.84
N ARG A 209 -41.53 -3.74 -2.01
CA ARG A 209 -42.17 -4.46 -3.10
C ARG A 209 -41.27 -5.63 -3.52
N LEU A 210 -41.86 -6.74 -3.95
CA LEU A 210 -41.13 -7.86 -4.55
C LEU A 210 -40.34 -7.37 -5.78
N HIS A 211 -39.03 -7.21 -5.62
CA HIS A 211 -38.11 -7.02 -6.72
C HIS A 211 -37.72 -8.38 -7.30
N THR A 212 -37.91 -8.53 -8.61
CA THR A 212 -37.35 -9.62 -9.43
C THR A 212 -35.88 -9.85 -9.10
N LYS A 213 -35.55 -11.11 -8.78
CA LYS A 213 -34.22 -11.61 -8.42
C LYS A 213 -33.23 -11.28 -9.56
N ARG A 214 -32.44 -10.21 -9.41
CA ARG A 214 -31.30 -9.93 -10.29
C ARG A 214 -30.25 -11.00 -10.05
N ASN A 215 -29.65 -11.54 -11.11
CA ASN A 215 -28.41 -12.28 -10.98
C ASN A 215 -27.36 -11.29 -10.48
N ILE A 216 -27.04 -11.35 -9.19
CA ILE A 216 -25.98 -10.56 -8.58
C ILE A 216 -24.75 -11.44 -8.66
N ASP A 217 -23.86 -11.14 -9.60
CA ASP A 217 -22.52 -11.72 -9.61
C ASP A 217 -21.80 -11.27 -8.33
N ILE A 218 -21.19 -12.23 -7.64
CA ILE A 218 -20.48 -11.96 -6.39
C ILE A 218 -19.01 -11.80 -6.73
N PHE A 219 -18.49 -10.62 -6.43
CA PHE A 219 -17.10 -10.29 -6.66
C PHE A 219 -16.31 -10.45 -5.36
N PHE A 220 -15.05 -10.81 -5.52
CA PHE A 220 -14.06 -10.77 -4.45
C PHE A 220 -13.12 -9.62 -4.77
N GLN A 221 -13.07 -8.57 -3.94
CA GLN A 221 -12.27 -7.36 -4.18
C GLN A 221 -11.06 -7.27 -3.26
N GLY A 222 -10.02 -6.56 -3.70
CA GLY A 222 -8.91 -6.15 -2.86
C GLY A 222 -9.40 -5.33 -1.66
N GLY A 223 -8.81 -5.57 -0.50
CA GLY A 223 -9.19 -4.97 0.78
C GLY A 223 -10.35 -5.64 1.51
N GLU A 224 -11.08 -6.59 0.89
CA GLU A 224 -12.14 -7.35 1.57
C GLU A 224 -11.59 -8.43 2.51
N GLY A 225 -12.45 -8.99 3.35
CA GLY A 225 -12.05 -9.82 4.48
C GLY A 225 -11.73 -11.27 4.08
N VAL A 226 -10.55 -11.73 4.53
CA VAL A 226 -10.11 -13.12 4.50
C VAL A 226 -10.41 -13.77 5.85
N VAL A 227 -11.23 -14.80 5.84
CA VAL A 227 -11.81 -15.43 7.02
C VAL A 227 -11.38 -16.89 7.10
N THR A 228 -10.96 -17.31 8.29
CA THR A 228 -10.69 -18.72 8.61
C THR A 228 -11.57 -19.16 9.76
N TYR A 229 -11.70 -20.47 9.98
CA TYR A 229 -12.41 -21.01 11.14
C TYR A 229 -11.39 -21.52 12.16
N SER A 230 -11.45 -20.98 13.38
CA SER A 230 -10.69 -21.50 14.52
C SER A 230 -11.68 -22.12 15.50
N ASN A 231 -11.56 -23.43 15.75
CA ASN A 231 -12.46 -24.16 16.64
C ASN A 231 -13.95 -23.98 16.30
N GLY A 232 -14.28 -23.92 14.99
CA GLY A 232 -15.65 -23.72 14.51
C GLY A 232 -16.16 -22.28 14.59
N ILE A 233 -15.34 -21.33 15.04
CA ILE A 233 -15.68 -19.91 15.10
C ILE A 233 -15.03 -19.19 13.90
N PRO A 234 -15.79 -18.47 13.07
CA PRO A 234 -15.23 -17.68 11.98
C PRO A 234 -14.44 -16.50 12.55
N GLU A 235 -13.21 -16.34 12.09
CA GLU A 235 -12.32 -15.27 12.49
C GLU A 235 -11.81 -14.54 11.25
N ILE A 236 -12.06 -13.23 11.20
CA ILE A 236 -11.52 -12.36 10.16
C ILE A 236 -10.04 -12.15 10.48
N ARG A 237 -9.19 -12.84 9.73
CA ARG A 237 -7.75 -12.80 9.95
C ARG A 237 -7.13 -11.57 9.32
N CYS A 238 -7.53 -11.29 8.08
CA CYS A 238 -6.82 -10.34 7.23
C CYS A 238 -7.69 -9.74 6.14
N SER A 239 -7.05 -8.92 5.34
CA SER A 239 -7.58 -8.37 4.11
C SER A 239 -6.98 -9.07 2.91
N ALA A 240 -7.68 -8.99 1.81
CA ALA A 240 -7.23 -9.56 0.56
C ALA A 240 -6.41 -8.57 -0.27
N GLY A 241 -5.43 -9.10 -1.00
CA GLY A 241 -4.56 -8.31 -1.85
C GLY A 241 -5.16 -8.14 -3.24
N PHE A 242 -4.89 -9.10 -4.13
CA PHE A 242 -5.31 -9.02 -5.54
C PHE A 242 -5.48 -10.41 -6.14
N SER A 243 -6.19 -10.46 -7.27
CA SER A 243 -6.53 -11.71 -7.95
C SER A 243 -5.54 -12.04 -9.07
N ALA A 244 -5.39 -13.33 -9.35
CA ALA A 244 -4.62 -13.84 -10.49
C ALA A 244 -5.31 -15.05 -11.12
N ILE A 245 -4.95 -15.37 -12.35
CA ILE A 245 -5.34 -16.60 -13.06
C ILE A 245 -4.11 -17.33 -13.57
N HIS A 246 -4.16 -18.66 -13.59
CA HIS A 246 -3.14 -19.45 -14.29
C HIS A 246 -3.33 -19.36 -15.81
N ASN A 247 -2.25 -19.17 -16.55
CA ASN A 247 -2.25 -19.02 -18.00
C ASN A 247 -2.82 -20.23 -18.73
N GLU A 248 -2.45 -21.44 -18.30
CA GLU A 248 -2.84 -22.68 -18.99
C GLU A 248 -4.18 -23.25 -18.50
N THR A 249 -4.37 -23.34 -17.17
CA THR A 249 -5.57 -23.99 -16.59
C THR A 249 -6.73 -23.03 -16.40
N LEU A 250 -6.50 -21.71 -16.51
CA LEU A 250 -7.46 -20.65 -16.15
C LEU A 250 -7.95 -20.71 -14.70
N GLN A 251 -7.24 -21.48 -13.86
CA GLN A 251 -7.56 -21.59 -12.44
C GLN A 251 -7.37 -20.22 -11.77
N GLY A 252 -8.34 -19.83 -10.96
CA GLY A 252 -8.34 -18.56 -10.26
C GLY A 252 -7.62 -18.63 -8.91
N TYR A 253 -6.94 -17.54 -8.55
CA TYR A 253 -6.22 -17.40 -7.28
C TYR A 253 -6.43 -16.03 -6.67
N LEU A 254 -6.31 -15.98 -5.35
CA LEU A 254 -6.21 -14.78 -4.55
C LEU A 254 -4.86 -14.73 -3.85
N ILE A 255 -4.24 -13.55 -3.84
CA ILE A 255 -2.99 -13.28 -3.14
C ILE A 255 -3.30 -12.42 -1.91
N THR A 256 -2.72 -12.81 -0.76
CA THR A 256 -2.74 -12.06 0.51
C THR A 256 -1.43 -12.29 1.26
N SER A 257 -1.30 -11.84 2.52
CA SER A 257 -0.12 -12.09 3.36
C SER A 257 -0.17 -13.50 3.96
N ALA A 258 0.97 -14.18 4.07
CA ALA A 258 1.03 -15.49 4.72
C ALA A 258 0.90 -15.40 6.24
N ARG A 259 1.31 -14.26 6.83
CA ARG A 259 1.22 -14.02 8.27
C ARG A 259 -0.21 -14.03 8.80
N CYS A 260 -1.18 -13.87 7.90
CA CYS A 260 -2.60 -14.02 8.14
C CYS A 260 -3.07 -15.45 8.40
N LEU A 261 -2.30 -16.43 7.91
CA LEU A 261 -2.73 -17.82 7.79
C LEU A 261 -1.71 -18.75 8.46
N PRO A 262 -1.46 -18.63 9.79
CA PRO A 262 -0.57 -19.55 10.49
C PRO A 262 -1.11 -20.98 10.35
N GLY A 263 -0.20 -21.89 9.96
CA GLY A 263 -0.47 -23.19 9.36
C GLY A 263 -1.45 -24.06 10.16
N ASP A 264 -2.56 -24.40 9.48
CA ASP A 264 -3.53 -25.50 9.71
C ASP A 264 -4.87 -25.17 9.01
N THR A 265 -5.05 -23.93 8.56
CA THR A 265 -6.25 -23.53 7.82
C THR A 265 -6.15 -23.91 6.33
N SER A 266 -6.88 -24.95 5.93
CA SER A 266 -7.00 -25.34 4.53
C SER A 266 -8.07 -24.54 3.81
N GLU A 267 -9.20 -24.25 4.47
CA GLU A 267 -10.35 -23.56 3.89
C GLU A 267 -10.35 -22.07 4.18
N ILE A 268 -10.54 -21.28 3.14
CA ILE A 268 -10.62 -19.82 3.20
C ILE A 268 -12.01 -19.36 2.80
N TYR A 269 -12.54 -18.44 3.60
CA TYR A 269 -13.84 -17.81 3.42
C TYR A 269 -13.64 -16.31 3.15
N HIS A 270 -14.61 -15.74 2.44
CA HIS A 270 -14.66 -14.32 2.10
C HIS A 270 -15.77 -13.62 2.87
N THR A 271 -15.54 -12.36 3.24
CA THR A 271 -16.60 -11.43 3.62
C THR A 271 -16.33 -10.03 3.07
N VAL A 272 -17.39 -9.39 2.57
CA VAL A 272 -17.35 -7.97 2.18
C VAL A 272 -17.28 -7.08 3.42
N TRP A 273 -16.90 -5.82 3.26
CA TRP A 273 -16.87 -4.86 4.37
C TRP A 273 -18.23 -4.76 5.08
N ASN A 274 -18.18 -4.61 6.40
CA ASN A 274 -19.37 -4.45 7.26
C ASN A 274 -20.39 -5.60 7.16
N SER A 275 -19.98 -6.76 6.63
CA SER A 275 -20.80 -7.97 6.55
C SER A 275 -20.31 -9.04 7.52
N ASN A 276 -21.28 -9.69 8.16
CA ASN A 276 -21.07 -10.89 8.98
C ASN A 276 -21.38 -12.18 8.19
N GLN A 277 -21.54 -12.09 6.86
CA GLN A 277 -21.78 -13.24 5.99
C GLN A 277 -20.45 -13.75 5.43
N PHE A 278 -20.09 -14.96 5.84
CA PHE A 278 -18.91 -15.65 5.36
C PHE A 278 -19.31 -16.66 4.29
N ARG A 279 -18.62 -16.65 3.15
CA ARG A 279 -18.82 -17.66 2.11
C ARG A 279 -17.52 -18.31 1.76
N PHE A 280 -17.54 -19.62 1.59
CA PHE A 280 -16.37 -20.37 1.15
C PHE A 280 -15.85 -19.77 -0.17
N PHE A 281 -14.56 -19.51 -0.24
CA PHE A 281 -13.90 -19.01 -1.44
C PHE A 281 -13.03 -20.10 -2.06
N GLY A 282 -12.20 -20.76 -1.24
CA GLY A 282 -11.11 -21.54 -1.76
C GLY A 282 -10.24 -22.18 -0.69
N VAL A 283 -9.08 -22.67 -1.12
CA VAL A 283 -8.11 -23.33 -0.24
C VAL A 283 -6.71 -22.73 -0.36
N LEU A 284 -5.99 -22.68 0.76
CA LEU A 284 -4.59 -22.28 0.76
C LEU A 284 -3.75 -23.30 -0.03
N ARG A 285 -3.05 -22.84 -1.08
CA ARG A 285 -2.22 -23.69 -1.93
C ARG A 285 -0.75 -23.56 -1.67
N ASP A 286 -0.28 -22.34 -1.49
CA ASP A 286 1.10 -22.05 -1.21
C ASP A 286 1.20 -20.82 -0.34
N PHE A 287 2.28 -20.72 0.42
CA PHE A 287 2.57 -19.55 1.22
C PHE A 287 4.06 -19.45 1.51
N GLN A 288 4.50 -18.22 1.79
CA GLN A 288 5.87 -17.89 2.10
C GLN A 288 5.89 -16.92 3.28
N LEU A 289 6.62 -17.31 4.33
CA LEU A 289 6.78 -16.53 5.57
C LEU A 289 8.20 -15.95 5.74
N TYR A 290 9.11 -16.25 4.82
CA TYR A 290 10.50 -15.81 4.83
C TYR A 290 10.90 -15.28 3.45
N SER A 291 11.82 -14.32 3.36
CA SER A 291 12.28 -13.65 2.12
C SER A 291 11.23 -12.84 1.34
N ALA A 292 9.97 -13.26 1.33
CA ALA A 292 8.79 -12.46 1.06
C ALA A 292 7.59 -13.00 1.84
N ASP A 293 6.64 -12.12 2.18
CA ASP A 293 5.40 -12.50 2.87
C ASP A 293 4.23 -12.54 1.88
N PHE A 294 3.76 -13.74 1.53
CA PHE A 294 2.57 -13.92 0.69
C PHE A 294 1.92 -15.30 0.84
N ALA A 295 0.62 -15.38 0.66
CA ALA A 295 -0.16 -16.60 0.53
C ALA A 295 -0.94 -16.60 -0.79
N VAL A 296 -1.03 -17.78 -1.40
CA VAL A 296 -1.77 -18.04 -2.64
C VAL A 296 -2.93 -18.97 -2.31
N ILE A 297 -4.15 -18.47 -2.52
CA ILE A 297 -5.39 -19.17 -2.22
C ILE A 297 -6.06 -19.50 -3.54
N GLU A 298 -6.26 -20.79 -3.82
CA GLU A 298 -6.95 -21.23 -5.02
C GLU A 298 -8.46 -21.09 -4.85
N LYS A 299 -9.10 -20.43 -5.82
CA LYS A 299 -10.55 -20.28 -5.89
C LYS A 299 -11.22 -21.58 -6.28
N LEU A 300 -12.05 -22.12 -5.39
CA LEU A 300 -12.86 -23.32 -5.65
C LEU A 300 -14.36 -23.03 -5.75
N ASN A 301 -14.80 -21.89 -5.24
CA ASN A 301 -16.20 -21.48 -5.34
C ASN A 301 -16.48 -20.78 -6.69
N ASN A 302 -17.37 -21.36 -7.49
CA ASN A 302 -17.79 -20.83 -8.79
C ASN A 302 -18.77 -19.65 -8.70
N GLU A 303 -19.38 -19.39 -7.55
CA GLU A 303 -20.23 -18.22 -7.32
C GLU A 303 -19.42 -16.92 -7.34
N TYR A 304 -18.14 -16.98 -6.97
CA TYR A 304 -17.25 -15.84 -7.03
C TYR A 304 -16.74 -15.61 -8.45
N LYS A 305 -16.71 -14.36 -8.87
CA LYS A 305 -15.96 -13.90 -10.05
C LYS A 305 -14.74 -13.13 -9.61
N LEU A 306 -13.59 -13.50 -10.16
CA LEU A 306 -12.38 -12.69 -10.01
C LEU A 306 -12.52 -11.42 -10.85
N ASN A 307 -11.90 -10.35 -10.38
CA ASN A 307 -12.03 -9.02 -10.94
C ASN A 307 -10.80 -8.17 -10.55
N PRO A 308 -10.57 -7.05 -11.25
CA PRO A 308 -9.48 -6.13 -10.96
C PRO A 308 -9.90 -5.06 -9.94
N TYR A 309 -10.80 -5.35 -9.01
CA TYR A 309 -11.36 -4.31 -8.14
C TYR A 309 -10.68 -4.26 -6.78
N ILE A 310 -10.46 -3.04 -6.30
CA ILE A 310 -10.10 -2.73 -4.92
C ILE A 310 -11.31 -2.02 -4.29
N SER A 311 -11.72 -2.47 -3.11
CA SER A 311 -12.79 -1.81 -2.36
C SER A 311 -12.36 -0.41 -1.95
N ASN A 312 -13.21 0.59 -2.17
CA ASN A 312 -12.93 1.99 -1.87
C ASN A 312 -14.20 2.74 -1.43
N SER A 313 -14.65 2.50 -0.21
CA SER A 313 -15.75 3.24 0.42
C SER A 313 -15.24 3.94 1.68
N LEU A 314 -15.33 5.26 1.72
CA LEU A 314 -14.99 6.02 2.92
C LEU A 314 -16.11 6.01 3.96
N HIS A 315 -17.39 5.89 3.58
CA HIS A 315 -18.50 6.05 4.52
C HIS A 315 -19.83 5.45 4.01
N GLY A 316 -20.00 4.12 4.06
CA GLY A 316 -21.32 3.47 4.09
C GLY A 316 -22.26 3.66 2.89
N GLU A 317 -21.89 4.44 1.88
CA GLU A 317 -22.62 4.59 0.62
C GLU A 317 -22.03 3.70 -0.47
N VAL A 318 -22.91 3.28 -1.38
CA VAL A 318 -22.74 2.35 -2.51
C VAL A 318 -21.27 2.14 -2.89
N LEU A 319 -20.72 0.97 -2.50
CA LEU A 319 -19.33 0.54 -2.65
C LEU A 319 -18.67 1.07 -3.94
N PRO A 320 -17.92 2.18 -3.89
CA PRO A 320 -17.06 2.54 -4.99
C PRO A 320 -15.93 1.51 -5.04
N SER A 321 -15.72 0.93 -6.20
CA SER A 321 -14.60 0.03 -6.47
C SER A 321 -13.60 0.77 -7.35
N LEU A 322 -12.31 0.63 -7.05
CA LEU A 322 -11.23 1.10 -7.92
C LEU A 322 -10.82 -0.02 -8.87
N TYR A 323 -10.58 0.32 -10.12
CA TYR A 323 -10.02 -0.60 -11.10
C TYR A 323 -8.51 -0.61 -10.95
N ILE A 324 -7.90 -1.79 -10.91
CA ILE A 324 -6.45 -1.95 -11.02
C ILE A 324 -6.10 -1.79 -12.50
N ASP A 325 -5.36 -0.74 -12.84
CA ASP A 325 -4.88 -0.54 -14.20
C ASP A 325 -3.56 -1.28 -14.42
N PHE A 326 -2.64 -1.21 -13.44
CA PHE A 326 -1.31 -1.79 -13.58
C PHE A 326 -0.79 -2.38 -12.26
N PHE A 327 0.16 -3.30 -12.40
CA PHE A 327 1.01 -3.76 -11.29
C PHE A 327 2.45 -3.31 -11.49
N ASN A 328 3.15 -3.03 -10.40
CA ASN A 328 4.57 -2.67 -10.43
C ASN A 328 5.48 -3.89 -10.67
N PHE A 329 5.39 -4.52 -11.85
CA PHE A 329 6.17 -5.72 -12.23
C PHE A 329 7.68 -5.48 -12.24
N ASN A 330 8.10 -4.27 -12.65
CA ASN A 330 9.51 -3.94 -12.84
C ASN A 330 10.20 -3.57 -11.53
N GLY A 331 9.44 -3.35 -10.45
CA GLY A 331 9.99 -2.89 -9.18
C GLY A 331 10.52 -1.47 -9.27
N ILE A 332 9.76 -0.58 -9.94
CA ILE A 332 10.03 0.85 -9.97
C ILE A 332 10.13 1.33 -8.52
N GLN A 333 11.23 1.99 -8.20
CA GLN A 333 11.49 2.48 -6.85
C GLN A 333 10.55 3.64 -6.54
N ILE A 334 9.84 3.52 -5.42
CA ILE A 334 8.92 4.55 -4.96
C ILE A 334 9.70 5.51 -4.03
N PRO A 335 9.81 6.81 -4.37
CA PRO A 335 10.63 7.74 -3.60
C PRO A 335 10.00 8.05 -2.23
N VAL A 336 10.83 8.46 -1.27
CA VAL A 336 10.35 8.94 0.03
C VAL A 336 9.56 10.24 -0.17
N GLY A 337 8.40 10.33 0.47
CA GLY A 337 7.43 11.40 0.29
C GLY A 337 6.32 11.09 -0.72
N HIS A 338 6.49 10.05 -1.56
CA HIS A 338 5.45 9.62 -2.50
C HIS A 338 4.21 9.12 -1.76
N GLU A 339 3.03 9.43 -2.29
CA GLU A 339 1.79 8.99 -1.69
C GLU A 339 1.54 7.50 -1.93
N VAL A 340 0.94 6.88 -0.93
CA VAL A 340 0.45 5.52 -1.04
C VAL A 340 -0.88 5.40 -0.32
N CYS A 341 -1.76 4.57 -0.88
CA CYS A 341 -3.02 4.21 -0.28
C CYS A 341 -3.05 2.71 -0.01
N ILE A 342 -3.81 2.33 1.00
CA ILE A 342 -4.15 0.95 1.29
C ILE A 342 -5.65 0.76 1.17
N SER A 343 -6.06 -0.46 0.87
CA SER A 343 -7.43 -0.92 1.08
C SER A 343 -7.40 -2.13 1.99
N GLY A 344 -8.10 -2.04 3.12
CA GLY A 344 -8.18 -3.11 4.10
C GLY A 344 -9.55 -3.18 4.76
N TYR A 345 -9.82 -4.33 5.40
CA TYR A 345 -11.13 -4.74 5.85
C TYR A 345 -11.72 -3.81 6.92
N ASP A 346 -10.92 -3.48 7.94
CA ASP A 346 -11.39 -2.67 9.07
C ASP A 346 -11.24 -1.16 8.80
N SER A 347 -10.15 -0.76 8.13
CA SER A 347 -9.83 0.67 7.94
C SER A 347 -10.38 1.26 6.65
N HIS A 348 -10.94 0.41 5.79
CA HIS A 348 -11.32 0.74 4.42
C HIS A 348 -10.13 1.32 3.64
N SER A 349 -10.35 2.37 2.84
CA SER A 349 -9.29 3.06 2.11
C SER A 349 -8.69 4.19 2.92
N LYS A 350 -7.37 4.14 3.13
CA LYS A 350 -6.58 5.15 3.83
C LYS A 350 -5.30 5.44 3.07
N CYS A 351 -4.84 6.68 3.10
CA CYS A 351 -3.63 7.10 2.39
C CYS A 351 -2.61 7.73 3.34
N GLY A 352 -1.38 7.82 2.86
CA GLY A 352 -0.22 8.24 3.59
C GLY A 352 0.98 8.50 2.68
N GLY A 353 2.15 8.66 3.27
CA GLY A 353 3.39 8.89 2.54
C GLY A 353 4.43 7.82 2.81
N VAL A 354 5.21 7.45 1.79
CA VAL A 354 6.39 6.59 1.93
C VAL A 354 7.42 7.30 2.81
N THR A 355 7.85 6.63 3.87
CA THR A 355 8.86 7.14 4.82
C THR A 355 10.24 6.53 4.60
N SER A 356 10.30 5.34 4.01
CA SER A 356 11.55 4.69 3.62
C SER A 356 11.29 3.71 2.49
N SER A 357 12.19 3.70 1.51
CA SER A 357 12.25 2.71 0.44
C SER A 357 13.42 1.76 0.69
N ASN A 358 13.31 0.51 0.26
CA ASN A 358 14.36 -0.50 0.40
C ASN A 358 14.74 -0.81 1.86
N SER A 359 13.73 -0.86 2.74
CA SER A 359 13.92 -1.12 4.16
C SER A 359 14.20 -2.59 4.45
N ARG A 360 14.91 -2.83 5.57
CA ARG A 360 15.14 -4.16 6.13
C ARG A 360 14.30 -4.33 7.38
N MET A 361 13.77 -5.54 7.55
CA MET A 361 12.82 -5.81 8.61
C MET A 361 13.05 -7.21 9.20
N ASN A 362 13.16 -7.26 10.53
CA ASN A 362 13.16 -8.51 11.28
C ASN A 362 11.84 -8.64 12.02
N MET A 363 11.11 -9.72 11.74
CA MET A 363 9.83 -10.02 12.36
C MET A 363 9.94 -11.30 13.18
N LEU A 364 9.15 -11.41 14.26
CA LEU A 364 8.94 -12.70 14.91
C LEU A 364 8.51 -13.75 13.88
N SER A 365 9.19 -14.89 13.90
CA SER A 365 8.88 -15.96 12.97
C SER A 365 7.62 -16.71 13.41
N LEU A 366 6.79 -17.05 12.42
CA LEU A 366 5.66 -17.96 12.62
C LEU A 366 6.06 -19.42 12.36
N ARG A 367 7.33 -19.69 12.03
CA ARG A 367 7.85 -21.03 11.74
C ARG A 367 8.36 -21.69 13.03
N LEU A 368 8.02 -22.97 13.22
CA LEU A 368 8.46 -23.75 14.39
C LEU A 368 10.00 -23.79 14.47
N GLY A 369 10.55 -23.42 15.62
CA GLY A 369 11.98 -23.46 15.90
C GLY A 369 12.80 -22.33 15.26
N VAL A 370 12.17 -21.35 14.61
CA VAL A 370 12.82 -20.16 14.07
C VAL A 370 12.44 -18.96 14.94
N HIS A 371 13.41 -18.13 15.32
CA HIS A 371 13.14 -16.95 16.16
C HIS A 371 12.64 -15.77 15.32
N THR A 372 13.37 -15.45 14.24
CA THR A 372 13.11 -14.28 13.40
C THR A 372 13.05 -14.65 11.92
N ASP A 373 12.20 -13.95 11.17
CA ASP A 373 12.19 -13.93 9.72
C ASP A 373 12.68 -12.56 9.25
N GLU A 374 13.62 -12.58 8.29
CA GLU A 374 14.18 -11.38 7.70
C GLU A 374 13.56 -11.07 6.34
N PHE A 375 13.22 -9.80 6.13
CA PHE A 375 12.69 -9.27 4.89
C PHE A 375 13.56 -8.12 4.38
N TYR A 376 13.73 -8.08 3.07
CA TYR A 376 14.59 -7.13 2.38
C TYR A 376 13.82 -6.44 1.26
N ASN A 377 14.20 -5.20 0.97
CA ASN A 377 13.55 -4.35 -0.01
C ASN A 377 12.08 -4.08 0.33
N MET A 378 11.76 -3.89 1.60
CA MET A 378 10.40 -3.52 2.03
C MET A 378 10.18 -2.02 1.79
N ILE A 379 8.92 -1.61 1.68
CA ILE A 379 8.55 -0.18 1.69
C ILE A 379 7.88 0.11 3.02
N LEU A 380 8.30 1.21 3.66
CA LEU A 380 7.66 1.73 4.86
C LEU A 380 6.85 2.96 4.50
N ALA A 381 5.61 3.00 4.97
CA ALA A 381 4.74 4.15 4.79
C ALA A 381 4.04 4.52 6.09
N ARG A 382 3.80 5.81 6.27
CA ARG A 382 3.01 6.36 7.37
C ARG A 382 1.63 6.70 6.83
N ILE A 383 0.63 5.91 7.22
CA ILE A 383 -0.76 6.07 6.81
C ILE A 383 -1.52 6.90 7.84
N ASP A 384 -2.36 7.81 7.38
CA ASP A 384 -3.20 8.62 8.24
C ASP A 384 -4.39 7.81 8.76
N GLY A 385 -4.62 7.88 10.06
CA GLY A 385 -5.59 7.09 10.81
C GLY A 385 -4.99 5.90 11.55
N GLN A 386 -5.80 5.33 12.44
CA GLN A 386 -5.50 4.06 13.11
C GLN A 386 -5.87 2.89 12.18
N LEU A 387 -4.96 1.92 12.02
CA LEU A 387 -5.18 0.71 11.25
C LEU A 387 -5.12 -0.52 12.13
N SER A 388 -6.06 -1.45 12.00
CA SER A 388 -6.02 -2.73 12.70
C SER A 388 -5.18 -3.78 11.97
N ASN A 389 -4.73 -4.81 12.68
CA ASN A 389 -4.05 -5.97 12.09
C ASN A 389 -4.90 -6.71 11.04
N ARG A 390 -6.23 -6.53 11.02
CA ARG A 390 -7.08 -7.13 9.98
C ARG A 390 -6.86 -6.51 8.60
N ASN A 391 -6.14 -5.38 8.51
CA ASN A 391 -5.74 -4.77 7.24
C ASN A 391 -4.49 -5.42 6.62
N VAL A 392 -3.79 -6.29 7.36
CA VAL A 392 -2.67 -7.08 6.81
C VAL A 392 -3.18 -7.94 5.64
N GLY A 393 -2.35 -8.08 4.61
CA GLY A 393 -2.70 -8.70 3.33
C GLY A 393 -3.47 -7.80 2.37
N GLY A 394 -3.97 -6.64 2.83
CA GLY A 394 -4.70 -5.67 2.02
C GLY A 394 -3.85 -5.07 0.90
N THR A 395 -4.50 -4.67 -0.19
CA THR A 395 -3.85 -4.08 -1.36
C THR A 395 -3.21 -2.74 -1.00
N VAL A 396 -1.99 -2.53 -1.47
CA VAL A 396 -1.29 -1.23 -1.41
C VAL A 396 -1.09 -0.72 -2.82
N PHE A 397 -1.50 0.51 -3.07
CA PHE A 397 -1.52 1.12 -4.40
C PHE A 397 -1.22 2.62 -4.33
N CYS A 398 -0.77 3.20 -5.45
CA CYS A 398 -0.77 4.65 -5.65
C CYS A 398 -1.71 5.00 -6.81
N MET A 399 -2.10 6.27 -6.87
CA MET A 399 -2.86 6.81 -7.99
C MET A 399 -1.89 7.65 -8.81
N ASP A 400 -1.87 7.48 -10.11
CA ASP A 400 -1.06 8.32 -10.97
C ASP A 400 -1.97 8.95 -12.03
N TYR A 401 -1.60 10.15 -12.45
CA TYR A 401 -2.41 10.98 -13.32
C TYR A 401 -1.71 11.19 -14.65
N ASP A 402 -2.41 10.85 -15.73
CA ASP A 402 -2.00 11.16 -17.09
C ASP A 402 -2.67 12.45 -17.55
N ALA A 403 -1.91 13.54 -17.51
CA ALA A 403 -2.37 14.84 -17.98
C ALA A 403 -2.72 14.87 -19.48
N THR A 404 -2.19 13.94 -20.28
CA THR A 404 -2.50 13.90 -21.72
C THR A 404 -3.89 13.35 -21.99
N ASN A 405 -4.37 12.43 -21.14
CA ASN A 405 -5.65 11.75 -21.28
C ASN A 405 -6.69 12.17 -20.24
N ASP A 406 -6.33 13.10 -19.33
CA ASP A 406 -7.16 13.52 -18.19
C ASP A 406 -7.70 12.31 -17.42
N ALA A 407 -6.79 11.36 -17.17
CA ALA A 407 -7.13 10.05 -16.63
C ALA A 407 -6.25 9.72 -15.43
N THR A 408 -6.88 9.26 -14.35
CA THR A 408 -6.20 8.67 -13.20
C THR A 408 -6.18 7.16 -13.36
N TYR A 409 -5.03 6.55 -13.08
CA TYR A 409 -4.86 5.10 -13.04
C TYR A 409 -4.33 4.63 -11.69
N ILE A 410 -4.62 3.39 -11.36
CA ILE A 410 -4.21 2.72 -10.13
C ILE A 410 -3.05 1.78 -10.41
N LEU A 411 -1.94 2.02 -9.71
CA LEU A 411 -0.77 1.15 -9.74
C LEU A 411 -0.66 0.37 -8.42
N VAL A 412 -0.77 -0.96 -8.50
CA VAL A 412 -0.56 -1.83 -7.33
C VAL A 412 0.92 -1.96 -7.03
N LEU A 413 1.29 -1.56 -5.80
CA LEU A 413 2.65 -1.58 -5.29
C LEU A 413 2.96 -2.88 -4.52
N GLY A 414 1.96 -3.48 -3.88
CA GLY A 414 2.15 -4.67 -3.06
C GLY A 414 0.99 -4.96 -2.12
N ILE A 415 1.31 -5.62 -1.01
CA ILE A 415 0.37 -5.91 0.09
C ILE A 415 0.93 -5.46 1.44
N VAL A 416 0.04 -5.19 2.39
CA VAL A 416 0.43 -4.90 3.77
C VAL A 416 0.94 -6.17 4.46
N THR A 417 2.11 -6.12 5.08
CA THR A 417 2.73 -7.25 5.81
C THR A 417 2.73 -7.05 7.32
N GLN A 418 2.91 -5.81 7.78
CA GLN A 418 2.82 -5.48 9.19
C GLN A 418 2.22 -4.09 9.36
N ILE A 419 1.53 -3.92 10.48
CA ILE A 419 0.97 -2.66 10.94
C ILE A 419 1.52 -2.41 12.34
N ARG A 420 2.03 -1.19 12.56
CA ARG A 420 2.52 -0.73 13.85
C ARG A 420 1.92 0.62 14.19
N TYR A 421 1.25 0.66 15.33
CA TYR A 421 0.68 1.89 15.84
C TYR A 421 1.78 2.82 16.33
N VAL A 422 1.75 4.06 15.86
CA VAL A 422 2.59 5.13 16.41
C VAL A 422 1.82 5.79 17.54
N ARG A 423 2.26 5.57 18.78
CA ARG A 423 1.62 6.19 19.95
C ARG A 423 1.71 7.72 19.85
N GLY A 424 0.67 8.40 20.35
CA GLY A 424 0.61 9.88 20.38
C GLY A 424 0.41 10.55 19.02
N ARG A 425 0.25 9.79 17.92
CA ARG A 425 -0.07 10.34 16.59
C ARG A 425 -1.29 9.63 16.02
N ASN A 426 -2.09 10.37 15.26
CA ASN A 426 -3.23 9.81 14.54
C ASN A 426 -2.80 9.04 13.27
N ASN A 427 -1.58 8.47 13.23
CA ASN A 427 -1.02 7.86 12.04
C ASN A 427 -0.44 6.48 12.40
N THR A 428 -0.45 5.57 11.45
CA THR A 428 0.03 4.20 11.63
C THR A 428 1.19 3.93 10.67
N LEU A 429 2.26 3.31 11.15
CA LEU A 429 3.33 2.85 10.27
C LEU A 429 2.96 1.48 9.71
N ILE A 430 3.08 1.31 8.39
CA ILE A 430 2.88 0.03 7.73
C ILE A 430 4.16 -0.40 7.04
N THR A 431 4.36 -1.72 6.98
CA THR A 431 5.33 -2.34 6.11
C THR A 431 4.60 -2.98 4.94
N ILE A 432 5.10 -2.70 3.73
CA ILE A 432 4.55 -3.16 2.48
C ILE A 432 5.53 -4.17 1.88
N GLN A 433 5.05 -5.36 1.54
CA GLN A 433 5.75 -6.34 0.72
C GLN A 433 5.56 -5.96 -0.75
N PRO A 434 6.61 -5.54 -1.48
CA PRO A 434 6.42 -5.10 -2.85
C PRO A 434 6.02 -6.25 -3.77
N PHE A 435 5.12 -5.96 -4.69
CA PHE A 435 4.58 -6.91 -5.66
C PHE A 435 5.69 -7.60 -6.47
N TYR A 436 6.65 -6.84 -7.01
CA TYR A 436 7.77 -7.40 -7.79
C TYR A 436 8.60 -8.42 -7.00
N ARG A 437 8.67 -8.30 -5.66
CA ARG A 437 9.37 -9.26 -4.81
C ARG A 437 8.60 -10.56 -4.67
N ILE A 438 7.27 -10.48 -4.53
CA ILE A 438 6.37 -11.65 -4.45
C ILE A 438 6.55 -12.50 -5.72
N ILE A 439 6.38 -11.90 -6.89
CA ILE A 439 6.41 -12.64 -8.16
C ILE A 439 7.79 -13.20 -8.52
N ARG A 440 8.87 -12.61 -7.96
CA ARG A 440 10.25 -13.12 -8.15
C ARG A 440 10.63 -14.22 -7.17
N GLN A 441 9.87 -14.45 -6.09
CA GLN A 441 10.23 -15.50 -5.11
C GLN A 441 10.00 -16.91 -5.63
N ARG A 442 8.98 -17.12 -6.49
CA ARG A 442 8.61 -18.46 -6.95
C ARG A 442 8.51 -18.51 -8.47
N PRO A 443 9.15 -19.50 -9.13
CA PRO A 443 9.08 -19.64 -10.58
C PRO A 443 7.66 -19.78 -11.13
N TYR A 444 6.73 -20.40 -10.39
CA TYR A 444 5.38 -20.63 -10.89
C TYR A 444 4.55 -19.35 -11.09
N PHE A 445 4.92 -18.21 -10.47
CA PHE A 445 4.26 -16.93 -10.75
C PHE A 445 4.45 -16.48 -12.21
N GLN A 446 5.42 -17.02 -12.94
CA GLN A 446 5.55 -16.81 -14.39
C GLN A 446 4.35 -17.35 -15.17
N ASN A 447 3.62 -18.31 -14.59
CA ASN A 447 2.42 -18.88 -15.18
C ASN A 447 1.15 -18.12 -14.77
N PHE A 448 1.26 -17.05 -13.96
CA PHE A 448 0.11 -16.27 -13.52
C PHE A 448 -0.05 -15.01 -14.37
N ARG A 449 -1.31 -14.70 -14.73
CA ARG A 449 -1.74 -13.36 -15.13
C ARG A 449 -2.44 -12.72 -13.93
N PHE A 450 -1.91 -11.61 -13.46
CA PHE A 450 -2.57 -10.81 -12.43
C PHE A 450 -3.70 -10.02 -13.08
N ILE A 451 -4.86 -9.98 -12.44
CA ILE A 451 -6.07 -9.43 -13.05
C ILE A 451 -6.06 -7.91 -12.85
N ASP A 452 -5.62 -7.21 -13.87
CA ASP A 452 -5.87 -5.78 -14.09
C ASP A 452 -7.07 -5.59 -15.03
N LEU A 453 -7.37 -4.33 -15.36
CA LEU A 453 -8.47 -3.96 -16.24
C LEU A 453 -8.32 -4.56 -17.65
N ASP A 454 -7.11 -4.63 -18.18
CA ASP A 454 -6.83 -5.15 -19.52
C ASP A 454 -7.03 -6.66 -19.59
N ILE A 455 -6.53 -7.39 -18.59
CA ILE A 455 -6.75 -8.84 -18.45
C ILE A 455 -8.24 -9.13 -18.23
N TYR A 456 -8.92 -8.35 -17.39
CA TYR A 456 -10.34 -8.56 -17.13
C TYR A 456 -11.22 -8.39 -18.37
N GLN A 457 -10.90 -7.46 -19.26
CA GLN A 457 -11.63 -7.27 -20.53
C GLN A 457 -11.46 -8.43 -21.53
N GLN A 458 -10.45 -9.28 -21.33
CA GLN A 458 -10.20 -10.47 -22.16
C GLN A 458 -10.92 -11.72 -21.66
N LEU A 459 -11.41 -11.70 -20.41
CA LEU A 459 -12.14 -12.80 -19.75
C LEU A 459 -13.64 -12.66 -19.96
#